data_AF-A0A7X7VET2-F1
#
_entry.id   AF-A0A7X7VET2-F1
#
_cell.length_a   1.000
_cell.length_b   1.000
_cell.length_c   1.000
_cell.angle_alpha   90.00
_cell.angle_beta   90.00
_cell.angle_gamma   90.00
#
_symmetry.space_group_name_H-M   'P 1'
#
loop_
_entity.id
_entity.type
_entity.pdbx_description
1 polymer ?
#
loop_
_entity_poly.entity_id
_entity_poly.type
_entity_poly.pdbx_seq_one_letter_code
_entity_poly.pdbx_strand_id
1 'polypeptide(L)'
;MDMTTEARPDPGLDRGNTIIHTIGMKIAISIPDNIFREVKKLAEEQKRSRSEVIVEAVRRYIKDLETLRMIDRLNEVYATPETEEERATREADLEHYARTVLSKEEEEW
;
A
#
# COMPACT_ATOMS: atom_id res chain seq x y z
N MET A 1 31.77 33.91 -48.54
CA MET A 1 31.81 34.56 -47.22
C MET A 1 30.37 34.59 -46.73
N ASP A 2 30.10 33.84 -45.64
CA ASP A 2 28.85 33.63 -44.87
C ASP A 2 27.54 33.38 -45.64
N MET A 3 26.84 32.24 -45.58
CA MET A 3 26.60 31.20 -44.54
C MET A 3 26.02 31.73 -43.22
N THR A 4 24.72 32.02 -43.21
CA THR A 4 23.90 31.98 -41.98
C THR A 4 22.63 31.15 -42.24
N THR A 5 22.83 29.84 -42.25
CA THR A 5 21.77 28.84 -42.07
C THR A 5 21.24 28.95 -40.64
N GLU A 6 19.93 29.12 -40.49
CA GLU A 6 19.21 29.11 -39.22
C GLU A 6 19.54 27.86 -38.39
N ALA A 7 20.08 28.05 -37.18
CA ALA A 7 20.12 27.02 -36.16
C ALA A 7 19.02 27.29 -35.14
N ARG A 8 17.87 26.62 -35.31
CA ARG A 8 16.84 26.54 -34.26
C ARG A 8 17.43 25.76 -33.07
N PRO A 9 17.26 26.20 -31.82
CA PRO A 9 17.71 25.43 -30.67
C PRO A 9 16.93 24.10 -30.61
N ASP A 10 17.68 23.00 -30.63
CA ASP A 10 17.22 21.63 -30.41
C ASP A 10 16.44 21.55 -29.08
N PRO A 11 15.17 21.11 -29.06
CA PRO A 11 14.38 21.02 -27.84
C PRO A 11 15.01 19.94 -26.96
N GLY A 12 15.88 20.39 -26.04
CA GLY A 12 16.55 19.60 -25.02
C GLY A 12 15.59 18.99 -24.00
N LEU A 13 14.73 18.10 -24.46
CA LEU A 13 14.13 17.05 -23.66
C LEU A 13 14.93 15.77 -23.93
N ASP A 14 15.31 15.11 -22.84
CA ASP A 14 15.70 13.71 -22.80
C ASP A 14 17.20 13.35 -22.89
N ARG A 15 18.02 13.90 -21.98
CA ARG A 15 19.31 13.28 -21.59
C ARG A 15 19.46 13.21 -20.07
N GLY A 16 18.46 12.63 -19.41
CA GLY A 16 18.49 12.24 -18.00
C GLY A 16 18.33 10.74 -17.80
N ASN A 17 18.57 9.91 -18.82
CA ASN A 17 18.61 8.46 -18.68
C ASN A 17 20.05 8.02 -18.35
N THR A 18 20.43 8.08 -17.08
CA THR A 18 21.68 7.48 -16.61
C THR A 18 21.38 6.47 -15.51
N ILE A 19 21.27 5.22 -15.97
CA ILE A 19 21.65 3.97 -15.28
C ILE A 19 20.81 3.62 -14.03
N ILE A 20 20.09 2.52 -14.22
CA ILE A 20 19.04 1.95 -13.39
C ILE A 20 19.65 0.93 -12.42
N HIS A 21 19.48 1.12 -11.12
CA HIS A 21 19.73 0.08 -10.11
C HIS A 21 18.48 -0.77 -9.80
N THR A 22 17.49 -0.81 -10.70
CA THR A 22 16.28 -1.61 -10.49
C THR A 22 15.77 -2.17 -11.82
N ILE A 23 15.67 -3.50 -11.89
CA ILE A 23 15.14 -4.27 -13.02
C ILE A 23 13.60 -4.21 -12.95
N GLY A 24 12.99 -3.09 -13.36
CA GLY A 24 11.53 -2.90 -13.24
C GLY A 24 10.93 -1.84 -14.18
N MET A 25 9.61 -1.92 -14.38
CA MET A 25 8.83 -0.97 -15.18
C MET A 25 8.89 0.44 -14.58
N LYS A 26 9.06 1.46 -15.43
CA LYS A 26 9.08 2.87 -15.01
C LYS A 26 7.89 3.61 -15.60
N ILE A 27 7.30 4.47 -14.78
CA ILE A 27 6.20 5.35 -15.18
C ILE A 27 6.53 6.78 -14.75
N ALA A 28 6.08 7.76 -15.54
CA ALA A 28 6.05 9.16 -15.13
C ALA A 28 4.65 9.47 -14.61
N ILE A 29 4.56 10.03 -13.40
CA ILE A 29 3.28 10.43 -12.78
C ILE A 29 3.34 11.92 -12.42
N SER A 30 2.21 12.60 -12.57
CA SER A 30 2.05 13.95 -12.03
C SER A 30 1.61 13.85 -10.58
N ILE A 31 2.32 14.53 -9.68
CA ILE A 31 1.99 14.61 -8.25
C ILE A 31 2.04 16.07 -7.80
N PRO A 32 1.17 16.49 -6.87
CA PRO A 32 1.23 17.83 -6.29
C PRO A 32 2.60 18.12 -5.66
N ASP A 33 3.09 19.35 -5.83
CA ASP A 33 4.43 19.75 -5.39
C ASP A 33 4.60 19.63 -3.86
N ASN A 34 3.57 19.92 -3.08
CA ASN A 34 3.59 19.75 -1.62
C ASN A 34 3.85 18.28 -1.23
N ILE A 35 3.17 17.34 -1.89
CA ILE A 35 3.34 15.90 -1.64
C ILE A 35 4.74 15.44 -2.07
N PHE A 36 5.22 15.90 -3.22
CA PHE A 36 6.56 15.56 -3.68
C PHE A 36 7.65 16.01 -2.70
N ARG A 37 7.52 17.23 -2.13
CA ARG A 37 8.45 17.74 -1.11
C ARG A 37 8.45 16.88 0.14
N GLU A 38 7.28 16.46 0.61
CA GLU A 38 7.16 15.58 1.78
C GLU A 38 7.80 14.20 1.53
N VAL A 39 7.52 13.59 0.37
CA VAL A 39 8.15 12.31 -0.02
C VAL A 39 9.66 12.45 -0.10
N LYS A 40 10.17 13.55 -0.67
CA LYS A 40 11.61 13.82 -0.76
C LYS A 40 12.23 13.93 0.64
N LYS A 41 11.63 14.73 1.52
CA LYS A 41 12.10 14.90 2.91
C LYS A 41 12.14 13.55 3.64
N LEU A 42 11.07 12.76 3.53
CA LEU A 42 10.98 11.45 4.17
C LEU A 42 12.02 10.45 3.63
N ALA A 43 12.26 10.48 2.33
CA ALA A 43 13.27 9.65 1.68
C ALA A 43 14.69 10.00 2.20
N GLU A 44 15.00 11.29 2.33
CA GLU A 44 16.27 11.78 2.86
C GLU A 44 16.45 11.38 4.34
N GLU A 45 15.44 11.61 5.18
CA GLU A 45 15.45 11.26 6.61
C GLU A 45 15.66 9.75 6.83
N GLN A 46 15.02 8.92 6.01
CA GLN A 46 15.13 7.45 6.11
C GLN A 46 16.30 6.85 5.32
N LYS A 47 17.09 7.68 4.62
CA LYS A 47 18.17 7.22 3.71
C LYS A 47 17.68 6.21 2.66
N ARG A 48 16.48 6.43 2.12
CA ARG A 48 15.85 5.60 1.09
C ARG A 48 15.69 6.38 -0.21
N SER A 49 15.47 5.70 -1.32
CA SER A 49 15.07 6.36 -2.56
C SER A 49 13.62 6.82 -2.50
N ARG A 50 13.30 7.90 -3.24
CA ARG A 50 11.93 8.39 -3.40
C ARG A 50 10.99 7.30 -3.95
N SER A 51 11.49 6.49 -4.88
CA SER A 51 10.74 5.36 -5.44
C SER A 51 10.39 4.31 -4.39
N GLU A 52 11.30 3.98 -3.48
CA GLU A 52 11.01 3.02 -2.40
C GLU A 52 9.91 3.55 -1.46
N VAL A 53 9.97 4.83 -1.09
CA VAL A 53 8.94 5.46 -0.25
C VAL A 53 7.57 5.40 -0.93
N ILE A 54 7.50 5.75 -2.22
CA ILE A 54 6.26 5.71 -2.98
C ILE A 54 5.73 4.27 -3.11
N VAL A 55 6.59 3.31 -3.44
CA VAL A 55 6.20 1.90 -3.58
C VAL A 55 5.66 1.34 -2.28
N GLU A 56 6.30 1.66 -1.15
CA GLU A 56 5.84 1.23 0.17
C GLU A 56 4.46 1.83 0.51
N ALA A 57 4.26 3.12 0.24
CA ALA A 57 2.97 3.77 0.45
C ALA A 57 1.86 3.15 -0.40
N VAL A 58 2.13 2.90 -1.69
CA VAL A 58 1.18 2.25 -2.61
C VAL A 58 0.86 0.82 -2.16
N ARG A 59 1.87 0.05 -1.73
CA ARG A 59 1.68 -1.31 -1.24
C ARG A 59 0.75 -1.34 -0.02
N ARG A 60 0.96 -0.44 0.94
CA ARG A 60 0.08 -0.31 2.11
C ARG A 60 -1.34 0.04 1.71
N TYR A 61 -1.49 1.04 0.85
CA TYR A 61 -2.81 1.45 0.36
C TYR A 61 -3.57 0.32 -0.32
N ILE A 62 -2.91 -0.48 -1.16
CA ILE A 62 -3.53 -1.66 -1.80
C ILE A 62 -3.97 -2.68 -0.75
N LYS A 63 -3.11 -2.97 0.23
CA LYS A 63 -3.44 -3.91 1.32
C LYS A 63 -4.63 -3.44 2.17
N ASP A 64 -4.69 -2.14 2.44
CA ASP A 64 -5.80 -1.54 3.20
C ASP A 64 -7.11 -1.69 2.40
N LEU A 65 -7.08 -1.46 1.08
CA LEU A 65 -8.23 -1.69 0.21
C LEU A 65 -8.66 -3.16 0.15
N GLU A 66 -7.71 -4.10 0.10
CA GLU A 66 -8.01 -5.54 0.15
C GLU A 66 -8.68 -5.91 1.47
N THR A 67 -8.20 -5.35 2.59
CA THR A 67 -8.77 -5.56 3.92
C THR A 67 -10.21 -5.04 3.98
N LEU A 68 -10.46 -3.83 3.48
CA LEU A 68 -11.82 -3.28 3.42
C LEU A 68 -12.76 -4.15 2.58
N ARG A 69 -12.31 -4.60 1.40
CA ARG A 69 -13.11 -5.51 0.55
C ARG A 69 -13.45 -6.82 1.26
N MET A 70 -12.53 -7.37 2.04
CA MET A 70 -12.77 -8.58 2.82
C MET A 70 -13.83 -8.33 3.91
N ILE A 71 -13.72 -7.21 4.63
CA ILE A 71 -14.69 -6.81 5.66
C ILE A 71 -16.07 -6.61 5.03
N ASP A 72 -16.15 -5.90 3.90
CA ASP A 72 -17.41 -5.69 3.19
C ASP A 72 -18.06 -7.01 2.79
N ARG A 73 -17.26 -7.97 2.32
CA ARG A 73 -17.76 -9.30 1.96
C ARG A 73 -18.23 -10.09 3.17
N LEU A 74 -17.54 -10.00 4.30
CA LEU A 74 -17.99 -10.62 5.56
C LEU A 74 -19.31 -10.00 6.00
N ASN A 75 -19.42 -8.66 5.99
CA ASN A 75 -20.64 -7.96 6.35
C ASN A 75 -21.81 -8.36 5.44
N GLU A 76 -21.57 -8.57 4.15
CA GLU A 76 -22.59 -9.04 3.20
C GLU A 76 -23.08 -10.46 3.54
N VAL A 77 -22.16 -11.38 3.82
CA VAL A 77 -22.50 -12.77 4.18
C VAL A 77 -23.24 -12.85 5.51
N TYR A 78 -22.82 -12.04 6.50
CA TYR A 78 -23.43 -11.99 7.83
C TYR A 78 -24.50 -10.90 7.98
N ALA A 79 -25.02 -10.37 6.86
CA ALA A 79 -26.05 -9.32 6.91
C ALA A 79 -27.39 -9.84 7.46
N THR A 80 -27.65 -11.14 7.33
CA THR A 80 -28.86 -11.77 7.84
C THR A 80 -28.71 -12.16 9.30
N PRO A 81 -29.76 -11.99 10.12
CA PRO A 81 -29.74 -12.50 11.49
C PRO A 81 -29.44 -14.00 11.51
N GLU A 82 -28.60 -14.41 12.45
CA GLU A 82 -28.30 -15.82 12.69
C GLU A 82 -29.58 -16.59 13.03
N THR A 83 -29.65 -17.81 12.53
CA THR A 83 -30.62 -18.80 12.96
C THR A 83 -30.35 -19.25 14.40
N GLU A 84 -31.35 -19.85 15.04
CA GLU A 84 -31.21 -20.33 16.43
C GLU A 84 -30.17 -21.46 16.54
N GLU A 85 -30.04 -22.30 15.51
CA GLU A 85 -29.05 -23.38 15.45
C GLU A 85 -27.62 -22.84 15.34
N GLU A 86 -27.40 -21.80 14.52
CA GLU A 86 -26.11 -21.12 14.40
C GLU A 86 -25.73 -20.42 15.71
N ARG A 87 -26.70 -19.79 16.38
CA ARG A 87 -26.49 -19.15 17.69
C ARG A 87 -26.07 -20.16 18.76
N ALA A 88 -26.79 -21.27 18.87
CA ALA A 88 -26.46 -22.33 19.83
C ALA A 88 -25.07 -22.92 19.57
N THR A 89 -24.70 -23.10 18.29
CA THR A 89 -23.36 -23.56 17.91
C THR A 89 -22.29 -22.55 18.33
N ARG A 90 -22.49 -21.26 18.04
CA ARG A 90 -21.55 -20.19 18.42
C ARG A 90 -21.36 -20.11 19.94
N GLU A 91 -22.43 -20.26 20.71
CA GLU A 91 -22.35 -20.27 22.18
C GLU A 91 -21.53 -21.45 22.69
N ALA A 92 -21.73 -22.66 22.16
CA ALA A 92 -20.95 -23.84 22.50
C ALA A 92 -19.46 -23.68 22.13
N ASP A 93 -19.18 -23.10 20.97
CA ASP A 93 -17.81 -22.82 20.51
C ASP A 93 -17.11 -21.80 21.41
N LEU A 94 -17.81 -20.73 21.83
CA LEU A 94 -17.30 -19.73 22.76
C LEU A 94 -17.00 -20.35 24.14
N GLU A 95 -17.88 -21.21 24.64
CA GLU A 95 -17.66 -21.91 25.91
C GLU A 95 -16.43 -22.83 25.81
N HIS A 96 -16.28 -23.56 24.71
CA HIS A 96 -15.12 -24.41 24.47
C HIS A 96 -13.82 -23.59 24.42
N TYR A 97 -13.82 -22.46 23.71
CA TYR A 97 -12.67 -21.57 23.62
C TYR A 97 -12.26 -21.02 24.99
N ALA A 98 -13.23 -20.52 25.77
CA ALA A 98 -12.97 -20.00 27.11
C ALA A 98 -12.33 -21.05 28.03
N ARG A 99 -12.82 -22.29 27.97
CA ARG A 99 -12.33 -23.40 28.81
C ARG A 99 -10.96 -23.94 28.38
N THR A 100 -10.55 -23.74 27.13
CA THR A 100 -9.36 -24.44 26.58
C THR A 100 -8.22 -23.52 26.25
N VAL A 101 -8.50 -22.26 25.91
CA VAL A 101 -7.51 -21.27 25.50
C VAL A 101 -7.31 -20.25 26.61
N LEU A 102 -8.36 -19.54 27.03
CA LEU A 102 -8.24 -18.48 28.04
C LEU A 102 -7.80 -19.02 29.40
N SER A 103 -8.33 -20.17 29.83
CA SER A 103 -7.92 -20.76 31.12
C SER A 103 -6.46 -21.24 31.14
N LYS A 104 -5.88 -21.60 29.98
CA LYS A 104 -4.47 -21.97 29.88
C LYS A 104 -3.56 -20.75 29.89
N GLU A 105 -4.00 -19.65 29.28
CA GLU A 105 -3.27 -18.39 29.35
C GLU A 105 -3.23 -17.86 30.80
N GLU A 106 -4.30 -17.99 31.58
CA GLU A 106 -4.29 -17.58 33.01
C GLU A 106 -3.35 -18.42 33.90
N GLU A 107 -3.08 -19.68 33.55
CA GLU A 107 -2.14 -20.55 34.29
C GLU A 107 -0.66 -20.29 33.92
N GLU A 108 -0.39 -19.60 32.79
CA GLU A 108 0.97 -19.32 32.29
C GLU A 108 1.51 -17.93 32.71
N TRP A 109 0.73 -17.10 33.41
CA TRP A 109 1.13 -15.80 33.99
C TRP A 109 1.21 -15.81 35.52
#